data_AF-A0A952WZB4-F1
#
_entry.id   AF-A0A952WZB4-F1
#
_cell.length_a   1.000
_cell.length_b   1.000
_cell.length_c   1.000
_cell.angle_alpha   90.00
_cell.angle_beta   90.00
_cell.angle_gamma   90.00
#
_symmetry.space_group_name_H-M   'P 1'
#
loop_
_entity.id
_entity.type
_entity.pdbx_description
1 polymer ?
#
loop_
_entity_poly.entity_id
_entity_poly.type
_entity_poly.pdbx_seq_one_letter_code
_entity_poly.pdbx_strand_id
1 'polypeptide(L)'
;MRPDDEGFAAGEFGETDPPGQLSRLQVAAWTAFPLFALVAFEWSADPLVASVVFCVKFGMPEFVVAIWLPIRDPSTTRGLICGLQYLSFGALKVLILGVLLGLVASGVIAHFWPRGPIADPTDAMLTVGLIAMATATLLSLTAWAGALFVRQRLWLSGGVLSALMAHGWPPRPAAKENQLGGVVLLNSLVIGAVGLLGVAVAADGQGPAGNWMLAGGILLVVLTLAAMIETVRRWIAAERPEDCWPDEETDGDDGAGFVPYDSRSADFVDERD
;
A
#
# COMPACT_ATOMS: atom_id res chain seq x y z
N MET A 1 28.35 -34.98 -4.58
CA MET A 1 27.14 -35.05 -5.43
C MET A 1 26.13 -35.90 -4.68
N ARG A 2 25.19 -35.25 -3.99
CA ARG A 2 24.19 -35.94 -3.15
C ARG A 2 22.82 -35.80 -3.84
N PRO A 3 22.19 -36.89 -4.29
CA PRO A 3 20.92 -36.87 -5.03
C PRO A 3 19.72 -37.19 -4.11
N ASP A 4 19.60 -36.62 -2.91
CA ASP A 4 18.62 -37.11 -1.93
C ASP A 4 17.95 -36.00 -1.09
N ASP A 5 17.40 -34.92 -1.68
CA ASP A 5 16.59 -33.93 -0.93
C ASP A 5 15.38 -33.39 -1.74
N GLU A 6 14.81 -34.20 -2.65
CA GLU A 6 13.49 -33.91 -3.28
C GLU A 6 12.32 -34.42 -2.41
N GLY A 7 12.47 -34.33 -1.09
CA GLY A 7 11.37 -34.46 -0.15
C GLY A 7 10.64 -33.12 0.00
N PHE A 8 10.25 -32.49 -1.12
CA PHE A 8 9.28 -31.39 -1.08
C PHE A 8 7.96 -32.03 -0.68
N ALA A 9 7.78 -32.14 0.63
CA ALA A 9 6.50 -32.50 1.22
C ALA A 9 5.49 -31.53 0.62
N ALA A 10 4.70 -32.02 -0.33
CA ALA A 10 3.38 -31.54 -0.63
C ALA A 10 2.50 -31.80 0.61
N GLY A 11 2.93 -31.22 1.73
CA GLY A 11 2.20 -31.16 2.97
C GLY A 11 1.01 -30.29 2.68
N GLU A 12 -0.12 -30.98 2.47
CA GLU A 12 -1.33 -30.66 3.18
C GLU A 12 -1.52 -29.15 3.36
N PHE A 13 -1.90 -28.47 2.28
CA PHE A 13 -2.94 -27.46 2.40
C PHE A 13 -4.23 -28.18 2.82
N GLY A 14 -4.22 -28.70 4.04
CA GLY A 14 -5.33 -29.31 4.73
C GLY A 14 -6.37 -28.23 4.94
N GLU A 15 -7.18 -28.06 3.90
CA GLU A 15 -8.41 -27.30 3.83
C GLU A 15 -9.38 -27.82 4.89
N THR A 16 -9.15 -27.41 6.15
CA THR A 16 -9.96 -27.78 7.31
C THR A 16 -10.17 -26.60 8.25
N ASP A 17 -10.16 -25.37 7.72
CA ASP A 17 -10.84 -24.29 8.42
C ASP A 17 -12.36 -24.53 8.30
N PRO A 18 -13.11 -24.60 9.41
CA PRO A 18 -14.53 -24.89 9.37
C PRO A 18 -15.25 -23.83 8.52
N PRO A 19 -15.97 -24.21 7.45
CA PRO A 19 -16.52 -23.29 6.45
C PRO A 19 -17.71 -22.43 6.95
N GLY A 20 -17.90 -22.28 8.26
CA GLY A 20 -19.15 -21.81 8.86
C GLY A 20 -19.26 -20.31 9.15
N GLN A 21 -18.22 -19.68 9.70
CA GLN A 21 -18.35 -18.30 10.22
C GLN A 21 -17.78 -17.24 9.27
N LEU A 22 -16.58 -17.46 8.74
CA LEU A 22 -15.96 -16.51 7.79
C LEU A 22 -16.75 -16.42 6.48
N SER A 23 -17.33 -17.54 6.03
CA SER A 23 -18.23 -17.56 4.87
C SER A 23 -19.45 -16.66 5.08
N ARG A 24 -20.06 -16.65 6.27
CA ARG A 24 -21.23 -15.81 6.58
C ARG A 24 -20.89 -14.33 6.57
N LEU A 25 -19.78 -13.94 7.22
CA LEU A 25 -19.34 -12.53 7.20
C LEU A 25 -18.95 -12.08 5.79
N GLN A 26 -18.31 -12.95 5.02
CA GLN A 26 -17.98 -12.67 3.63
C GLN A 26 -19.24 -12.48 2.79
N VAL A 27 -20.24 -13.35 2.90
CA VAL A 27 -21.54 -13.20 2.22
C VAL A 27 -22.27 -11.93 2.66
N ALA A 28 -22.26 -11.61 3.96
CA ALA A 28 -22.85 -10.38 4.49
C ALA A 28 -22.13 -9.14 3.92
N ALA A 29 -20.80 -9.16 3.84
CA ALA A 29 -20.05 -8.07 3.22
C ALA A 29 -20.36 -7.96 1.71
N TRP A 30 -20.41 -9.08 0.98
CA TRP A 30 -20.75 -9.09 -0.44
C TRP A 30 -22.15 -8.56 -0.76
N THR A 31 -23.07 -8.62 0.21
CA THR A 31 -24.43 -8.06 0.07
C THR A 31 -24.52 -6.61 0.57
N ALA A 32 -23.84 -6.28 1.66
CA ALA A 32 -23.87 -4.93 2.24
C ALA A 32 -23.19 -3.87 1.35
N PHE A 33 -22.00 -4.15 0.79
CA PHE A 33 -21.26 -3.15 0.00
C PHE A 33 -21.99 -2.68 -1.28
N PRO A 34 -22.63 -3.56 -2.08
CA PRO A 34 -23.51 -3.12 -3.17
C PRO A 34 -24.66 -2.24 -2.72
N LEU A 35 -25.28 -2.54 -1.57
CA LEU A 35 -26.36 -1.71 -1.03
C LEU A 35 -25.85 -0.32 -0.63
N PHE A 36 -24.69 -0.24 0.03
CA PHE A 36 -24.06 1.05 0.32
C PHE A 36 -23.67 1.81 -0.93
N ALA A 37 -23.16 1.12 -1.95
CA ALA A 37 -22.83 1.73 -3.24
C ALA A 37 -24.07 2.27 -3.96
N LEU A 38 -25.20 1.55 -3.90
CA LEU A 38 -26.48 2.01 -4.43
C LEU A 38 -26.99 3.26 -3.69
N VAL A 39 -26.94 3.26 -2.36
CA VAL A 39 -27.33 4.43 -1.56
C VAL A 39 -26.42 5.62 -1.88
N ALA A 40 -25.11 5.39 -2.03
CA ALA A 40 -24.17 6.43 -2.42
C ALA A 40 -24.46 6.97 -3.81
N PHE A 41 -24.78 6.09 -4.78
CA PHE A 41 -25.19 6.47 -6.12
C PHE A 41 -26.46 7.33 -6.13
N GLU A 42 -27.51 6.91 -5.44
CA GLU A 42 -28.77 7.67 -5.36
C GLU A 42 -28.56 9.03 -4.69
N TRP A 43 -27.62 9.12 -3.74
CA TRP A 43 -27.34 10.37 -3.05
C TRP A 43 -26.44 11.33 -3.87
N SER A 44 -25.42 10.82 -4.56
CA SER A 44 -24.48 11.64 -5.32
C SER A 44 -24.86 11.85 -6.78
N ALA A 45 -25.72 10.99 -7.32
CA ALA A 45 -25.94 10.81 -8.76
C ALA A 45 -24.63 10.56 -9.56
N ASP A 46 -23.57 10.07 -8.89
CA ASP A 46 -22.25 9.86 -9.46
C ASP A 46 -21.83 8.37 -9.41
N PRO A 47 -21.68 7.69 -10.57
CA PRO A 47 -21.30 6.27 -10.64
C PRO A 47 -19.89 6.01 -10.11
N LEU A 48 -19.00 7.01 -10.08
CA LEU A 48 -17.66 6.86 -9.54
C LEU A 48 -17.69 6.74 -8.02
N VAL A 49 -18.47 7.60 -7.34
CA VAL A 49 -18.61 7.55 -5.88
C VAL A 49 -19.13 6.17 -5.46
N ALA A 50 -20.14 5.66 -6.17
CA ALA A 50 -20.67 4.32 -5.96
C ALA A 50 -19.61 3.23 -6.18
N SER A 51 -18.82 3.35 -7.25
CA SER A 51 -17.72 2.43 -7.57
C SER A 51 -16.65 2.42 -6.48
N VAL A 52 -16.23 3.59 -5.98
CA VAL A 52 -15.25 3.70 -4.89
C VAL A 52 -15.79 3.07 -3.61
N VAL A 53 -17.04 3.38 -3.22
CA VAL A 53 -17.70 2.80 -2.04
C VAL A 53 -17.77 1.28 -2.14
N PHE A 54 -18.15 0.74 -3.30
CA PHE A 54 -18.13 -0.71 -3.55
C PHE A 54 -16.70 -1.26 -3.42
N CYS A 55 -15.72 -0.58 -4.01
CA CYS A 55 -14.34 -1.03 -4.06
C CYS A 55 -13.63 -1.03 -2.70
N VAL A 56 -14.12 -0.29 -1.70
CA VAL A 56 -13.65 -0.37 -0.30
C VAL A 56 -13.60 -1.83 0.17
N LYS A 57 -14.55 -2.66 -0.27
CA LYS A 57 -14.59 -4.10 0.03
C LYS A 57 -13.30 -4.84 -0.31
N PHE A 58 -12.58 -4.43 -1.34
CA PHE A 58 -11.33 -5.05 -1.77
C PHE A 58 -10.11 -4.59 -0.95
N GLY A 59 -10.15 -3.41 -0.34
CA GLY A 59 -9.10 -2.91 0.57
C GLY A 59 -9.31 -3.26 2.05
N MET A 60 -10.49 -3.76 2.40
CA MET A 60 -10.83 -4.14 3.78
C MET A 60 -9.80 -5.07 4.45
N PRO A 61 -9.28 -6.13 3.79
CA PRO A 61 -8.29 -7.00 4.44
C PRO A 61 -7.04 -6.24 4.89
N GLU A 62 -6.54 -5.34 4.05
CA GLU A 62 -5.39 -4.49 4.35
C GLU A 62 -5.70 -3.49 5.46
N PHE A 63 -6.90 -2.90 5.49
CA PHE A 63 -7.33 -1.99 6.55
C PHE A 63 -7.42 -2.68 7.91
N VAL A 64 -7.93 -3.92 7.94
CA VAL A 64 -7.98 -4.73 9.17
C VAL A 64 -6.57 -5.03 9.66
N VAL A 65 -5.65 -5.45 8.77
CA VAL A 65 -4.24 -5.67 9.12
C VAL A 65 -3.59 -4.38 9.61
N ALA A 66 -3.88 -3.24 8.97
CA ALA A 66 -3.35 -1.94 9.34
C ALA A 66 -3.73 -1.51 10.76
N ILE A 67 -4.96 -1.83 11.19
CA ILE A 67 -5.45 -1.54 12.55
C ILE A 67 -4.91 -2.55 13.56
N TRP A 68 -4.77 -3.81 13.16
CA TRP A 68 -4.30 -4.88 14.04
C TRP A 68 -2.81 -4.78 14.38
N LEU A 69 -1.96 -4.44 13.42
CA LEU A 69 -0.50 -4.40 13.60
C LEU A 69 -0.05 -3.48 14.76
N PRO A 70 -0.50 -2.21 14.88
CA PRO A 70 -0.13 -1.35 16.00
C PRO A 70 -0.57 -1.86 17.36
N ILE A 71 -1.59 -2.71 17.42
CA ILE A 71 -2.15 -3.25 18.68
C ILE A 71 -1.41 -4.53 19.09
N ARG A 72 -1.01 -5.36 18.12
CA ARG A 72 -0.43 -6.69 18.39
C ARG A 72 1.09 -6.71 18.42
N ASP A 73 1.73 -5.82 17.66
CA ASP A 73 3.19 -5.78 17.56
C ASP A 73 3.83 -5.35 18.90
N PRO A 74 4.81 -6.10 19.46
CA PRO A 74 5.53 -5.72 20.68
C PRO A 74 6.18 -4.33 20.59
N SER A 75 6.57 -3.90 19.38
CA SER A 75 7.07 -2.56 19.11
C SER A 75 5.96 -1.74 18.47
N THR A 76 5.35 -0.84 19.27
CA THR A 76 4.27 0.04 18.82
C THR A 76 4.68 0.86 17.58
N THR A 77 5.93 1.31 17.54
CA THR A 77 6.46 2.10 16.42
C THR A 77 6.54 1.27 15.14
N ARG A 78 7.07 0.03 15.22
CA ARG A 78 7.11 -0.89 14.07
C ARG A 78 5.70 -1.22 13.59
N GLY A 79 4.79 -1.54 14.52
CA GLY A 79 3.40 -1.85 14.22
C GLY A 79 2.68 -0.69 13.54
N LEU A 80 2.91 0.55 13.98
CA LEU A 80 2.36 1.77 13.38
C LEU A 80 2.90 2.02 11.96
N ILE A 81 4.20 1.90 11.75
CA ILE A 81 4.82 2.10 10.44
C ILE A 81 4.31 1.03 9.44
N CYS A 82 4.34 -0.24 9.85
CA CYS A 82 3.81 -1.32 9.02
C CYS A 82 2.32 -1.11 8.76
N GLY A 83 1.55 -0.72 9.78
CA GLY A 83 0.12 -0.42 9.68
C GLY A 83 -0.18 0.68 8.67
N LEU A 84 0.54 1.80 8.72
CA LEU A 84 0.42 2.89 7.73
C LEU A 84 0.72 2.40 6.31
N GLN A 85 1.72 1.52 6.14
CA GLN A 85 2.04 0.95 4.83
C GLN A 85 0.91 0.05 4.30
N TYR A 86 0.30 -0.79 5.15
CA TYR A 86 -0.89 -1.58 4.76
C TYR A 86 -2.10 -0.68 4.46
N LEU A 87 -2.31 0.38 5.24
CA LEU A 87 -3.38 1.35 5.00
C LEU A 87 -3.22 2.02 3.64
N SER A 88 -2.01 2.49 3.32
CA SER A 88 -1.69 3.05 2.01
C SER A 88 -1.91 2.04 0.88
N PHE A 89 -1.49 0.79 1.07
CA PHE A 89 -1.69 -0.27 0.08
C PHE A 89 -3.18 -0.57 -0.18
N GLY A 90 -3.97 -0.68 0.88
CA GLY A 90 -5.43 -0.83 0.77
C GLY A 90 -6.07 0.35 0.04
N ALA A 91 -5.68 1.58 0.37
CA ALA A 91 -6.18 2.78 -0.29
C ALA A 91 -5.86 2.80 -1.79
N LEU A 92 -4.64 2.42 -2.19
CA LEU A 92 -4.25 2.32 -3.60
C LEU A 92 -5.07 1.27 -4.35
N LYS A 93 -5.33 0.10 -3.75
CA LYS A 93 -6.21 -0.92 -4.35
C LYS A 93 -7.62 -0.40 -4.58
N VAL A 94 -8.21 0.22 -3.56
CA VAL A 94 -9.57 0.80 -3.63
C VAL A 94 -9.63 1.85 -4.73
N LEU A 95 -8.61 2.71 -4.82
CA LEU A 95 -8.53 3.75 -5.83
C LEU A 95 -8.42 3.19 -7.25
N ILE A 96 -7.48 2.27 -7.49
CA ILE A 96 -7.30 1.68 -8.83
C ILE A 96 -8.56 0.95 -9.27
N LEU A 97 -9.12 0.09 -8.41
CA LEU A 97 -10.32 -0.67 -8.75
C LEU A 97 -11.53 0.24 -8.90
N GLY A 98 -11.66 1.27 -8.05
CA GLY A 98 -12.75 2.24 -8.09
C GLY A 98 -12.74 3.07 -9.37
N VAL A 99 -11.57 3.55 -9.81
CA VAL A 99 -11.42 4.28 -11.07
C VAL A 99 -11.71 3.38 -12.27
N LEU A 100 -11.17 2.16 -12.28
CA LEU A 100 -11.43 1.20 -13.37
C LEU A 100 -12.92 0.85 -13.47
N LEU A 101 -13.55 0.52 -12.34
CA LEU A 101 -14.97 0.19 -12.30
C LEU A 101 -15.84 1.40 -12.65
N GLY A 102 -15.48 2.60 -12.18
CA GLY A 102 -16.16 3.85 -12.52
C GLY A 102 -16.10 4.16 -14.01
N LEU A 103 -14.93 4.01 -14.64
CA LEU A 103 -14.77 4.17 -16.09
C LEU A 103 -15.63 3.18 -16.88
N VAL A 104 -15.65 1.91 -16.48
CA VAL A 104 -16.49 0.88 -17.11
C VAL A 104 -17.98 1.20 -16.93
N ALA A 105 -18.40 1.55 -15.72
CA ALA A 105 -19.79 1.91 -15.41
C ALA A 105 -20.24 3.12 -16.22
N SER A 106 -19.44 4.18 -16.26
CA SER A 106 -19.72 5.39 -17.05
C SER A 106 -19.82 5.07 -18.55
N GLY A 107 -18.93 4.23 -19.08
CA GLY A 107 -18.99 3.78 -20.48
C GLY A 107 -20.26 2.99 -20.81
N VAL A 108 -20.66 2.09 -19.93
CA VAL A 108 -21.90 1.31 -20.07
C VAL A 108 -23.13 2.22 -20.02
N ILE A 109 -23.20 3.13 -19.04
CA ILE A 109 -24.31 4.09 -18.91
C ILE A 109 -24.39 4.97 -20.15
N ALA A 110 -23.26 5.53 -20.61
CA ALA A 110 -23.21 6.36 -21.80
C ALA A 110 -23.65 5.61 -23.07
N HIS A 111 -23.31 4.32 -23.18
CA HIS A 111 -23.69 3.49 -24.33
C HIS A 111 -25.18 3.17 -24.38
N PHE A 112 -25.78 2.76 -23.25
CA PHE A 112 -27.17 2.29 -23.21
C PHE A 112 -28.19 3.41 -22.91
N TRP A 113 -27.78 4.49 -22.24
CA TRP A 113 -28.61 5.64 -21.88
C TRP A 113 -27.99 6.96 -22.39
N PRO A 114 -27.90 7.19 -23.71
CA PRO A 114 -27.31 8.40 -24.29
C PRO A 114 -28.13 9.69 -24.07
N ARG A 115 -29.13 9.69 -23.17
CA ARG A 115 -30.10 10.78 -23.04
C ARG A 115 -29.76 11.70 -21.86
N GLY A 116 -29.01 12.76 -22.15
CA GLY A 116 -28.87 13.93 -21.30
C GLY A 116 -27.48 14.54 -21.37
N PRO A 117 -27.33 15.86 -21.12
CA PRO A 117 -26.04 16.45 -20.78
C PRO A 117 -25.64 15.91 -19.40
N ILE A 118 -25.04 14.72 -19.39
CA ILE A 118 -24.36 14.22 -18.20
C ILE A 118 -23.26 15.24 -17.93
N ALA A 119 -23.28 15.88 -16.75
CA ALA A 119 -22.20 16.75 -16.31
C ALA A 119 -20.88 15.98 -16.51
N ASP A 120 -19.90 16.61 -17.15
CA ASP A 120 -18.68 15.93 -17.59
C ASP A 120 -18.07 15.13 -16.42
N PRO A 121 -18.19 13.79 -16.41
CA PRO A 121 -17.82 12.99 -15.25
C PRO A 121 -16.31 13.00 -15.02
N THR A 122 -15.55 13.53 -15.98
CA THR A 122 -14.09 13.60 -15.93
C THR A 122 -13.59 14.52 -14.84
N ASP A 123 -14.22 15.69 -14.61
CA ASP A 123 -13.75 16.66 -13.61
C ASP A 123 -13.91 16.13 -12.18
N ALA A 124 -15.08 15.59 -11.83
CA ALA A 124 -15.32 14.99 -10.52
C ALA A 124 -14.40 13.78 -10.30
N MET A 125 -14.22 12.94 -11.34
CA MET A 125 -13.35 11.76 -11.25
C MET A 125 -11.89 12.12 -11.07
N LEU A 126 -11.42 13.12 -11.80
CA LEU A 126 -10.05 13.60 -11.68
C LEU A 126 -9.83 14.22 -10.29
N THR A 127 -10.79 14.99 -9.77
CA THR A 127 -10.70 15.61 -8.44
C THR A 127 -10.65 14.56 -7.33
N VAL A 128 -11.61 13.63 -7.29
CA VAL A 128 -11.66 12.57 -6.27
C VAL A 128 -10.45 11.65 -6.39
N GLY A 129 -10.08 11.28 -7.62
CA GLY A 129 -8.92 10.45 -7.90
C GLY A 129 -7.63 11.09 -7.41
N LEU A 130 -7.42 12.39 -7.67
CA LEU A 130 -6.25 13.13 -7.20
C LEU A 130 -6.19 13.23 -5.68
N ILE A 131 -7.30 13.52 -5.00
CA ILE A 131 -7.34 13.59 -3.53
C ILE A 131 -7.01 12.23 -2.90
N ALA A 132 -7.64 11.17 -3.39
CA ALA A 132 -7.40 9.82 -2.90
C ALA A 132 -5.96 9.37 -3.17
N MET A 133 -5.43 9.68 -4.35
CA MET A 133 -4.06 9.37 -4.72
C MET A 133 -3.06 10.13 -3.84
N ALA A 134 -3.25 11.44 -3.68
CA ALA A 134 -2.41 12.27 -2.81
C ALA A 134 -2.42 11.75 -1.37
N THR A 135 -3.60 11.36 -0.86
CA THR A 135 -3.74 10.79 0.49
C THR A 135 -2.96 9.47 0.60
N ALA A 136 -3.12 8.56 -0.36
CA ALA A 136 -2.42 7.27 -0.35
C ALA A 136 -0.90 7.44 -0.45
N THR A 137 -0.43 8.38 -1.28
CA THR A 137 0.99 8.71 -1.41
C THR A 137 1.54 9.34 -0.15
N LEU A 138 0.83 10.28 0.48
CA LEU A 138 1.24 10.84 1.77
C LEU A 138 1.37 9.75 2.84
N LEU A 139 0.41 8.83 2.92
CA LEU A 139 0.49 7.69 3.84
C LEU A 139 1.74 6.83 3.57
N SER A 140 2.03 6.49 2.31
CA SER A 140 3.25 5.75 1.94
C SER A 140 4.52 6.52 2.33
N LEU A 141 4.60 7.81 2.01
CA LEU A 141 5.76 8.64 2.34
C LEU A 141 5.97 8.76 3.85
N THR A 142 4.90 8.89 4.64
CA THR A 142 5.00 8.91 6.11
C THR A 142 5.48 7.58 6.66
N ALA A 143 5.02 6.46 6.12
CA ALA A 143 5.49 5.13 6.50
C ALA A 143 6.98 4.95 6.13
N TRP A 144 7.39 5.38 4.94
CA TRP A 144 8.80 5.27 4.49
C TRP A 144 9.73 6.16 5.30
N ALA A 145 9.32 7.40 5.58
CA ALA A 145 10.07 8.30 6.44
C ALA A 145 10.22 7.69 7.84
N GLY A 146 9.12 7.20 8.44
CA GLY A 146 9.15 6.52 9.73
C GLY A 146 10.05 5.30 9.74
N ALA A 147 9.99 4.47 8.69
CA ALA A 147 10.84 3.30 8.52
C ALA A 147 12.33 3.67 8.45
N LEU A 148 12.67 4.74 7.71
CA LEU A 148 14.05 5.24 7.63
C LEU A 148 14.54 5.80 8.97
N PHE A 149 13.70 6.56 9.68
CA PHE A 149 14.06 7.11 10.99
C PHE A 149 14.33 6.03 12.03
N VAL A 150 13.53 4.96 12.03
CA VAL A 150 13.65 3.84 12.98
C VAL A 150 14.58 2.74 12.44
N ARG A 151 15.11 2.90 11.22
CA ARG A 151 15.90 1.90 10.49
C ARG A 151 15.23 0.52 10.43
N GLN A 152 13.91 0.52 10.31
CA GLN A 152 13.09 -0.67 10.29
C GLN A 152 12.83 -1.10 8.84
N ARG A 153 13.09 -2.38 8.53
CA ARG A 153 12.70 -2.95 7.23
C ARG A 153 11.23 -3.35 7.26
N LEU A 154 10.54 -3.17 6.14
CA LEU A 154 9.11 -3.39 5.95
C LEU A 154 8.86 -4.60 5.06
N TRP A 155 7.91 -5.43 5.48
CA TRP A 155 7.43 -6.58 4.74
C TRP A 155 5.92 -6.47 4.49
N LEU A 156 5.53 -6.37 3.22
CA LEU A 156 4.13 -6.29 2.81
C LEU A 156 3.74 -7.60 2.12
N SER A 157 2.82 -8.37 2.71
CA SER A 157 2.32 -9.59 2.09
C SER A 157 0.89 -9.89 2.52
N GLY A 158 0.13 -10.53 1.62
CA GLY A 158 -1.21 -11.03 1.96
C GLY A 158 -1.21 -12.13 3.04
N GLY A 159 -0.04 -12.72 3.35
CA GLY A 159 0.08 -13.77 4.37
C GLY A 159 -0.09 -13.25 5.81
N VAL A 160 0.08 -11.94 6.04
CA VAL A 160 -0.13 -11.35 7.38
C VAL A 160 -1.60 -11.43 7.80
N LEU A 161 -2.54 -11.36 6.85
CA LEU A 161 -3.95 -11.58 7.14
C LEU A 161 -4.22 -13.02 7.62
N SER A 162 -3.55 -14.01 7.02
CA SER A 162 -3.65 -15.40 7.47
C SER A 162 -3.10 -15.57 8.89
N ALA A 163 -1.99 -14.91 9.22
CA ALA A 163 -1.45 -14.91 10.59
C ALA A 163 -2.40 -14.26 11.60
N LEU A 164 -3.05 -13.15 11.22
CA LEU A 164 -4.10 -12.53 12.02
C LEU A 164 -5.24 -13.52 12.30
N MET A 165 -5.75 -14.21 11.26
CA MET A 165 -6.84 -15.18 11.41
C MET A 165 -6.44 -16.38 12.28
N ALA A 166 -5.18 -16.81 12.22
CA ALA A 166 -4.64 -17.88 13.06
C ALA A 166 -4.29 -17.42 14.49
N HIS A 167 -4.46 -16.13 14.82
CA HIS A 167 -4.01 -15.51 16.07
C HIS A 167 -2.52 -15.72 16.39
N GLY A 168 -1.71 -16.01 15.37
CA GLY A 168 -0.28 -16.27 15.48
C GLY A 168 0.54 -14.98 15.51
N TRP A 169 1.53 -14.94 16.39
CA TRP A 169 2.58 -13.92 16.39
C TRP A 169 3.94 -14.58 16.60
N PRO A 170 5.01 -14.18 15.88
CA PRO A 170 5.04 -13.22 14.77
C PRO A 170 4.28 -13.71 13.54
N PRO A 171 3.87 -12.82 12.61
CA PRO A 171 3.33 -13.26 11.34
C PRO A 171 4.44 -13.99 10.58
N ARG A 172 4.27 -15.30 10.38
CA ARG A 172 5.14 -16.13 9.53
C ARG A 172 4.43 -16.35 8.20
N PRO A 173 4.40 -15.35 7.30
CA PRO A 173 3.69 -15.49 6.03
C PRO A 173 4.31 -16.65 5.26
N ALA A 174 3.48 -17.62 4.88
CA ALA A 174 3.90 -18.68 3.98
C ALA A 174 4.53 -18.05 2.73
N ALA A 175 5.78 -18.42 2.43
CA ALA A 175 6.71 -17.93 1.41
C ALA A 175 6.08 -17.15 0.22
N LYS A 176 5.56 -15.93 0.47
CA LYS A 176 5.01 -15.04 -0.54
C LYS A 176 5.93 -13.86 -0.71
N GLU A 177 6.12 -13.43 -1.95
CA GLU A 177 6.97 -12.29 -2.30
C GLU A 177 6.53 -11.00 -1.58
N ASN A 178 7.51 -10.15 -1.25
CA ASN A 178 7.27 -8.83 -0.67
C ASN A 178 6.60 -7.91 -1.70
N GLN A 179 5.34 -7.55 -1.47
CA GLN A 179 4.54 -6.69 -2.35
C GLN A 179 4.93 -5.21 -2.27
N LEU A 180 5.86 -4.84 -1.39
CA LEU A 180 6.30 -3.46 -1.22
C LEU A 180 6.85 -2.88 -2.53
N GLY A 181 7.58 -3.66 -3.33
CA GLY A 181 8.13 -3.21 -4.61
C GLY A 181 7.05 -2.67 -5.57
N GLY A 182 5.89 -3.34 -5.64
CA GLY A 182 4.76 -2.88 -6.45
C GLY A 182 4.15 -1.57 -5.93
N VAL A 183 4.05 -1.40 -4.61
CA VAL A 183 3.55 -0.16 -4.00
C VAL A 183 4.50 1.00 -4.21
N VAL A 184 5.80 0.75 -4.10
CA VAL A 184 6.84 1.75 -4.36
C VAL A 184 6.80 2.18 -5.81
N LEU A 185 6.73 1.24 -6.75
CA LEU A 185 6.62 1.54 -8.17
C LEU A 185 5.38 2.38 -8.46
N LEU A 186 4.21 2.00 -7.93
CA LEU A 186 2.97 2.73 -8.15
C LEU A 186 3.03 4.17 -7.60
N ASN A 187 3.48 4.36 -6.37
CA ASN A 187 3.68 5.71 -5.81
C ASN A 187 4.72 6.52 -6.58
N SER A 188 5.78 5.87 -7.07
CA SER A 188 6.79 6.50 -7.93
C SER A 188 6.16 7.04 -9.21
N LEU A 189 5.34 6.22 -9.88
CA LEU A 189 4.64 6.64 -11.10
C LEU A 189 3.71 7.83 -10.84
N VAL A 190 3.02 7.85 -9.71
CA VAL A 190 2.14 8.95 -9.30
C VAL A 190 2.93 10.24 -9.08
N ILE A 191 3.96 10.20 -8.24
CA ILE A 191 4.81 11.37 -7.95
C ILE A 191 5.44 11.88 -9.25
N GLY A 192 5.89 10.96 -10.11
CA GLY A 192 6.42 11.30 -11.42
C GLY A 192 5.39 11.96 -12.33
N ALA A 193 4.18 11.43 -12.42
CA ALA A 193 3.11 12.00 -13.23
C ALA A 193 2.75 13.42 -12.77
N VAL A 194 2.64 13.65 -11.46
CA VAL A 194 2.39 14.99 -10.89
C VAL A 194 3.55 15.94 -11.18
N GLY A 195 4.80 15.48 -11.01
CA GLY A 195 5.99 16.26 -11.34
C GLY A 195 6.03 16.66 -12.82
N LEU A 196 5.79 15.69 -13.73
CA LEU A 196 5.75 15.91 -15.17
C LEU A 196 4.64 16.89 -15.57
N LEU A 197 3.46 16.78 -14.96
CA LEU A 197 2.37 17.72 -15.19
C LEU A 197 2.78 19.14 -14.80
N GLY A 198 3.44 19.31 -13.64
CA GLY A 198 3.97 20.61 -13.21
C GLY A 198 5.00 21.19 -14.20
N VAL A 199 5.91 20.36 -14.71
CA VAL A 199 6.87 20.79 -15.74
C VAL A 199 6.16 21.18 -17.03
N ALA A 200 5.16 20.40 -17.47
CA ALA A 200 4.41 20.68 -18.68
C ALA A 200 3.66 22.01 -18.60
N VAL A 201 3.01 22.28 -17.47
CA VAL A 201 2.35 23.57 -17.22
C VAL A 201 3.35 24.72 -17.22
N ALA A 202 4.54 24.54 -16.63
CA ALA A 202 5.57 25.58 -16.59
C ALA A 202 6.24 25.84 -17.96
N ALA A 203 6.25 24.84 -18.83
CA ALA A 203 6.81 24.93 -20.17
C ALA A 203 5.83 25.50 -21.20
N ASP A 204 4.53 25.51 -20.90
CA ASP A 204 3.50 26.02 -21.80
C ASP A 204 3.76 27.50 -22.15
N GLY A 205 3.62 27.84 -23.42
CA GLY A 205 3.90 29.18 -23.94
C GLY A 205 5.38 29.58 -24.06
N GLN A 206 6.35 28.74 -23.68
CA GLN A 206 7.79 29.09 -23.75
C GLN A 206 8.47 28.79 -25.10
N GLY A 207 7.73 28.35 -26.12
CA GLY A 207 8.28 28.06 -27.44
C GLY A 207 9.42 27.00 -27.39
N PRO A 208 10.53 27.18 -28.12
CA PRO A 208 11.64 26.22 -28.13
C PRO A 208 12.29 26.00 -26.75
N ALA A 209 12.27 27.00 -25.87
CA ALA A 209 12.79 26.87 -24.51
C ALA A 209 11.92 25.90 -23.67
N GLY A 210 10.60 25.89 -23.90
CA GLY A 210 9.67 24.95 -23.27
C GLY A 210 10.01 23.49 -23.57
N ASN A 211 10.45 23.17 -24.78
CA ASN A 211 10.86 21.80 -25.14
C ASN A 211 12.09 21.33 -24.34
N TRP A 212 13.08 22.20 -24.14
CA TRP A 212 14.25 21.88 -23.31
C TRP A 212 13.90 21.76 -21.83
N MET A 213 12.99 22.60 -21.33
CA MET A 213 12.45 22.49 -19.98
C MET A 213 11.71 21.18 -19.76
N LEU A 214 10.86 20.77 -20.71
CA LEU A 214 10.19 19.47 -20.70
C LEU A 214 11.19 18.32 -20.70
N ALA A 215 12.16 18.32 -21.60
CA ALA A 215 13.17 17.26 -21.68
C ALA A 215 14.01 17.16 -20.38
N GLY A 216 14.47 18.30 -19.86
CA GLY A 216 15.21 18.35 -18.60
C GLY A 216 14.37 17.92 -17.40
N GLY A 217 13.10 18.34 -17.35
CA GLY A 217 12.17 17.95 -16.29
C GLY A 217 11.80 16.47 -16.33
N ILE A 218 11.59 15.89 -17.52
CA ILE A 218 11.40 14.44 -17.68
C ILE A 218 12.62 13.68 -17.18
N LEU A 219 13.82 14.09 -17.58
CA LEU A 219 15.06 13.45 -17.13
C LEU A 219 15.19 13.54 -15.59
N LEU A 220 14.94 14.71 -15.01
CA LEU A 220 14.99 14.91 -13.57
C LEU A 220 13.98 14.01 -12.84
N VAL A 221 12.73 13.94 -13.31
CA VAL A 221 11.71 13.06 -12.74
C VAL A 221 12.14 11.59 -12.82
N VAL A 222 12.63 11.12 -13.97
CA VAL A 222 13.06 9.73 -14.12
C VAL A 222 14.21 9.40 -13.15
N LEU A 223 15.19 10.30 -13.02
CA LEU A 223 16.31 10.12 -12.10
C LEU A 223 15.88 10.12 -10.63
N THR A 224 14.97 11.01 -10.23
CA THR A 224 14.45 11.04 -8.86
C THR A 224 13.63 9.80 -8.53
N LEU A 225 12.82 9.29 -9.47
CA LEU A 225 12.08 8.04 -9.29
C LEU A 225 13.02 6.84 -9.18
N ALA A 226 14.02 6.73 -10.04
CA ALA A 226 15.00 5.65 -9.98
C ALA A 226 15.76 5.66 -8.64
N ALA A 227 16.21 6.84 -8.20
CA ALA A 227 16.87 7.00 -6.90
C ALA A 227 15.94 6.64 -5.73
N MET A 228 14.66 7.04 -5.80
CA MET A 228 13.66 6.71 -4.77
C MET A 228 13.41 5.20 -4.70
N ILE A 229 13.17 4.54 -5.84
CA ILE A 229 12.94 3.09 -5.90
C ILE A 229 14.14 2.34 -5.31
N GLU A 230 15.35 2.70 -5.73
CA GLU A 230 16.57 2.04 -5.24
C GLU A 230 16.80 2.30 -3.74
N THR A 231 16.53 3.52 -3.27
CA THR A 231 16.63 3.86 -1.84
C THR A 231 15.66 3.05 -1.01
N VAL A 232 14.39 2.99 -1.41
CA VAL A 232 13.38 2.21 -0.69
C VAL A 232 13.72 0.72 -0.73
N ARG A 233 14.15 0.19 -1.89
CA ARG A 233 14.54 -1.21 -2.02
C ARG A 233 15.72 -1.57 -1.11
N ARG A 234 16.74 -0.72 -1.06
CA ARG A 234 17.97 -1.01 -0.32
C ARG A 234 17.83 -0.84 1.19
N TRP A 235 17.07 0.15 1.63
CA TRP A 235 17.02 0.55 3.05
C TRP A 235 15.73 0.15 3.77
N ILE A 236 14.61 0.07 3.04
CA ILE A 236 13.28 -0.10 3.64
C ILE A 236 12.72 -1.49 3.32
N ALA A 237 12.94 -2.05 2.13
CA ALA A 237 12.37 -3.35 1.79
C ALA A 237 13.08 -4.47 2.54
N ALA A 238 12.33 -5.25 3.31
CA ALA A 238 12.79 -6.52 3.86
C ALA A 238 12.94 -7.55 2.74
N GLU A 239 14.05 -8.31 2.75
CA GLU A 239 14.25 -9.44 1.82
C GLU A 239 13.50 -10.68 2.29
N ARG A 240 13.32 -10.79 3.61
CA ARG A 240 12.61 -11.88 4.28
C ARG A 240 11.70 -11.36 5.39
N PRO A 241 10.64 -12.09 5.76
CA PRO A 241 9.75 -11.65 6.83
C PRO A 241 10.48 -11.52 8.18
N GLU A 242 11.50 -12.35 8.43
CA GLU A 242 12.35 -12.26 9.64
C GLU A 242 13.13 -10.94 9.75
N ASP A 243 13.44 -10.27 8.64
CA ASP A 243 14.08 -8.93 8.68
C ASP A 243 13.14 -7.86 9.26
N CYS A 244 11.83 -8.06 9.11
CA CYS A 244 10.79 -7.16 9.62
C CYS A 244 10.40 -7.53 11.05
N TRP A 245 10.21 -8.81 11.31
CA TRP A 245 9.89 -9.36 12.63
C TRP A 245 10.96 -10.38 13.02
N PRO A 246 12.10 -9.94 13.56
CA PRO A 246 13.11 -10.88 14.06
C PRO A 246 12.46 -11.77 15.10
N ASP A 247 12.70 -13.09 15.00
CA ASP A 247 12.28 -14.01 16.04
C ASP A 247 12.94 -13.51 17.34
N GLU A 248 12.11 -13.25 18.36
CA GLU A 248 12.56 -13.17 19.74
C GLU A 248 12.97 -14.60 20.14
N GLU A 249 13.96 -15.17 19.47
CA GLU A 249 14.68 -16.33 19.99
C GLU A 249 15.29 -15.82 21.29
N THR A 250 14.56 -16.13 22.36
CA THR A 250 15.01 -16.20 23.74
C THR A 250 16.52 -16.15 23.79
N ASP A 251 17.06 -15.04 24.28
CA ASP A 251 18.41 -14.92 24.81
C ASP A 251 18.59 -16.00 25.90
N GLY A 252 18.67 -17.26 25.46
CA GLY A 252 19.09 -18.40 26.22
C GLY A 252 20.60 -18.32 26.25
N ASP A 253 21.10 -17.52 27.18
CA ASP A 253 22.24 -17.91 28.01
C ASP A 253 23.47 -18.47 27.27
N ASP A 254 23.95 -17.77 26.25
CA ASP A 254 25.34 -17.89 25.81
C ASP A 254 25.96 -16.49 25.93
N GLY A 255 26.63 -16.24 27.06
CA GLY A 255 27.18 -14.95 27.51
C GLY A 255 28.22 -14.28 26.58
N ALA A 256 27.80 -13.91 25.37
CA ALA A 256 28.58 -13.20 24.37
C ALA A 256 27.80 -11.99 23.86
N GLY A 257 27.61 -11.00 24.74
CA GLY A 257 27.51 -9.58 24.41
C GLY A 257 26.61 -9.21 23.23
N PHE A 258 25.29 -9.39 23.39
CA PHE A 258 24.33 -8.55 22.70
C PHE A 258 24.66 -7.09 23.04
N VAL A 259 25.21 -6.36 22.08
CA VAL A 259 25.37 -4.91 22.19
C VAL A 259 23.94 -4.36 22.08
N PRO A 260 23.36 -3.83 23.17
CA PRO A 260 22.06 -3.19 23.07
C PRO A 260 22.19 -2.10 22.02
N TYR A 261 21.25 -2.05 21.08
CA TYR A 261 21.06 -0.84 20.31
C TYR A 261 20.69 0.26 21.31
N ASP A 262 21.71 0.99 21.77
CA ASP A 262 21.56 2.05 22.74
C ASP A 262 20.81 3.21 22.09
N SER A 263 19.50 3.19 22.28
CA SER A 263 18.58 4.26 21.91
C SER A 263 18.87 5.60 22.60
N ARG A 264 19.91 5.70 23.46
CA ARG A 264 20.37 6.97 24.06
C ARG A 264 21.36 7.78 23.24
N SER A 265 21.73 7.39 22.03
CA SER A 265 22.60 8.22 21.18
C SER A 265 21.88 9.36 20.43
N ALA A 266 20.64 9.67 20.79
CA ALA A 266 19.98 10.92 20.44
C ALA A 266 20.16 12.00 21.53
N ASP A 267 21.28 11.98 22.26
CA ASP A 267 21.78 13.17 22.93
C ASP A 267 22.14 14.20 21.84
N PHE A 268 21.16 15.06 21.62
CA PHE A 268 21.28 16.35 20.96
C PHE A 268 22.48 17.07 21.59
N VAL A 269 23.61 17.08 20.88
CA VAL A 269 24.75 17.93 21.20
C VAL A 269 24.27 19.37 21.05
N ASP A 270 23.91 20.00 22.17
CA ASP A 270 23.74 21.45 22.29
C ASP A 270 25.14 22.07 22.27
N GLU A 271 25.70 22.22 21.08
CA GLU A 271 26.88 23.05 20.82
C GLU A 271 26.47 24.52 20.90
N ARG A 272 26.44 25.05 22.12
CA ARG A 272 26.61 26.49 22.40
C ARG A 272 27.68 26.68 23.46
N ASP A 273 28.91 26.83 22.99
CA ASP A 273 29.94 27.68 23.60
C ASP A 273 30.71 28.38 22.47
#